data_AF-A0A7T0PC73-F1
#
_entry.id   AF-A0A7T0PC73-F1
#
_cell.length_a   1.000
_cell.length_b   1.000
_cell.length_c   1.000
_cell.angle_alpha   90.00
_cell.angle_beta   90.00
_cell.angle_gamma   90.00
#
_symmetry.space_group_name_H-M   'P 1'
#
loop_
_entity.id
_entity.type
_entity.pdbx_description
1 polymer ?
#
loop_
_entity_poly.entity_id
_entity_poly.type
_entity_poly.pdbx_seq_one_letter_code
_entity_poly.pdbx_strand_id
1 'polypeptide(L)'
;MGSLWFGMAIMLCAAVVCATAVPAARGSGKKHPLVMRSSAAAAWWFSIAALAYVVAFALLLTSLPLWVAIACAFVGLFTSAGGYVAAGGASK
;
A
#
# COMPACT_ATOMS: atom_id res chain seq x y z
N MET A 1 -27.02 -0.24 -7.07
CA MET A 1 -25.86 0.04 -6.19
C MET A 1 -24.78 -0.98 -6.50
N GLY A 2 -23.71 -0.57 -7.18
CA GLY A 2 -22.57 -1.46 -7.47
C GLY A 2 -21.98 -1.94 -6.14
N SER A 3 -21.74 -3.25 -6.02
CA SER A 3 -21.43 -3.84 -4.74
C SER A 3 -19.99 -3.48 -4.32
N LEU A 4 -19.85 -2.67 -3.26
CA LEU A 4 -18.57 -2.12 -2.78
C LEU A 4 -17.60 -3.19 -2.23
N TRP A 5 -18.05 -4.43 -2.06
CA TRP A 5 -17.24 -5.54 -1.54
C TRP A 5 -15.98 -5.79 -2.37
N PHE A 6 -16.04 -5.62 -3.70
CA PHE A 6 -14.89 -5.83 -4.57
C PHE A 6 -13.79 -4.78 -4.32
N GLY A 7 -14.19 -3.51 -4.20
CA GLY A 7 -13.26 -2.42 -3.86
C GLY A 7 -12.64 -2.62 -2.48
N MET A 8 -13.45 -3.03 -1.50
CA MET A 8 -12.97 -3.36 -0.16
C MET A 8 -11.95 -4.50 -0.15
N ALA A 9 -12.22 -5.59 -0.88
CA ALA A 9 -11.30 -6.72 -0.97
C ALA A 9 -9.95 -6.30 -1.60
N ILE A 10 -9.97 -5.46 -2.64
CA ILE A 10 -8.75 -4.93 -3.25
C ILE A 10 -7.95 -4.08 -2.27
N MET A 11 -8.60 -3.16 -1.54
CA MET A 11 -7.91 -2.31 -0.56
C MET A 11 -7.24 -3.14 0.55
N LEU A 12 -7.93 -4.17 1.03
CA LEU A 12 -7.37 -5.08 2.03
C LEU A 12 -6.15 -5.85 1.49
N CYS A 13 -6.25 -6.42 0.28
CA CYS A 13 -5.12 -7.09 -0.35
C CYS A 13 -3.94 -6.14 -0.56
N ALA A 14 -4.18 -4.92 -1.04
CA ALA A 14 -3.15 -3.91 -1.23
C ALA A 14 -2.46 -3.53 0.09
N ALA A 15 -3.24 -3.40 1.18
CA ALA A 15 -2.71 -3.16 2.51
C ALA A 15 -1.79 -4.29 2.99
N VAL A 16 -2.20 -5.56 2.81
CA VAL A 16 -1.40 -6.73 3.21
C VAL A 16 -0.11 -6.83 2.39
N VAL A 17 -0.18 -6.60 1.08
CA VAL A 17 0.99 -6.61 0.20
C VAL A 17 1.98 -5.48 0.58
N CYS A 18 1.48 -4.28 0.90
CA CYS A 18 2.34 -3.20 1.37
C CYS A 18 2.93 -3.49 2.76
N ALA A 19 2.14 -4.05 3.68
CA ALA A 19 2.58 -4.39 5.03
C ALA A 19 3.67 -5.47 5.03
N THR A 20 3.57 -6.46 4.15
CA THR A 20 4.58 -7.52 3.98
C THR A 20 5.85 -7.03 3.25
N ALA A 21 5.75 -5.96 2.46
CA ALA A 21 6.91 -5.29 1.87
C ALA A 21 7.76 -4.53 2.91
N VAL A 22 7.18 -4.05 4.02
CA VAL A 22 7.91 -3.33 5.08
C VAL A 22 9.05 -4.16 5.71
N PRO A 23 8.82 -5.38 6.23
CA PRO A 23 9.90 -6.19 6.81
C PRO A 23 10.91 -6.65 5.74
N ALA A 24 10.50 -6.82 4.48
CA ALA A 24 11.42 -7.09 3.39
C ALA A 24 12.33 -5.88 3.12
N ALA A 25 11.78 -4.67 3.08
CA ALA A 25 12.51 -3.42 2.89
C ALA A 25 13.48 -3.10 4.04
N ARG A 26 13.18 -3.52 5.27
CA ARG A 26 14.05 -3.36 6.45
C ARG A 26 15.21 -4.37 6.52
N GLY A 27 15.34 -5.30 5.58
CA GLY A 27 16.50 -6.19 5.51
C GLY A 27 16.33 -7.54 6.21
N SER A 28 15.10 -8.06 6.32
CA SER A 28 14.84 -9.42 6.84
C SER A 28 15.40 -10.58 5.99
N GLY A 29 16.13 -10.29 4.91
CA GLY A 29 16.67 -11.30 3.97
C GLY A 29 15.62 -11.99 3.10
N LYS A 30 14.32 -11.70 3.31
CA LYS A 30 13.22 -12.25 2.51
C LYS A 30 13.12 -11.51 1.18
N LYS A 31 13.21 -12.24 0.07
CA LYS A 31 12.93 -11.71 -1.27
C LYS A 31 11.43 -11.36 -1.37
N HIS A 32 11.13 -10.13 -1.75
CA HIS A 32 9.76 -9.67 -1.96
C HIS A 32 9.66 -9.00 -3.35
N PRO A 33 8.60 -9.26 -4.14
CA PRO A 33 8.53 -8.77 -5.52
C PRO A 33 8.56 -7.23 -5.62
N LEU A 34 8.09 -6.53 -4.58
CA LEU A 34 8.10 -5.06 -4.52
C LEU A 34 9.40 -4.46 -3.96
N VAL A 35 10.35 -5.28 -3.50
CA VAL A 35 11.56 -4.81 -2.82
C VAL A 35 12.79 -5.44 -3.47
N MET A 36 13.51 -4.67 -4.28
CA MET A 36 14.75 -5.14 -4.92
C MET A 36 15.98 -4.91 -4.03
N ARG A 37 16.01 -3.81 -3.29
CA ARG A 37 17.08 -3.45 -2.35
C ARG A 37 16.48 -3.05 -1.01
N SER A 38 17.13 -3.44 0.08
CA SER A 38 16.77 -2.97 1.42
C SER A 38 17.01 -1.46 1.52
N SER A 39 16.02 -0.73 2.00
CA SER A 39 16.04 0.73 2.10
C SER A 39 15.08 1.17 3.21
N ALA A 40 15.61 1.95 4.15
CA ALA A 40 14.81 2.51 5.25
C ALA A 40 13.72 3.46 4.71
N ALA A 41 14.03 4.19 3.63
CA ALA A 41 13.06 5.04 2.96
C ALA A 41 11.92 4.21 2.37
N ALA A 42 12.23 3.11 1.66
CA ALA A 42 11.20 2.23 1.10
C ALA A 42 10.28 1.66 2.19
N ALA A 43 10.84 1.25 3.34
CA ALA A 43 10.05 0.76 4.46
C ALA A 43 9.08 1.80 5.01
N TRP A 44 9.49 3.08 5.06
CA TRP A 44 8.62 4.19 5.47
C TRP A 44 7.47 4.40 4.46
N TRP A 45 7.80 4.47 3.17
CA TRP A 45 6.81 4.62 2.10
C TRP A 45 5.78 3.48 2.07
N PHE A 46 6.21 2.23 2.21
CA PHE A 46 5.30 1.08 2.27
C PHE A 46 4.44 1.05 3.55
N SER A 47 4.96 1.55 4.67
CA SER A 47 4.18 1.67 5.91
C SER A 47 3.06 2.69 5.78
N ILE A 48 3.34 3.85 5.19
CA ILE A 48 2.34 4.88 4.90
C ILE A 48 1.30 4.34 3.90
N ALA A 49 1.75 3.66 2.85
CA ALA A 49 0.84 3.07 1.87
C ALA A 49 -0.11 2.04 2.50
N ALA A 50 0.42 1.15 3.34
CA ALA A 50 -0.38 0.16 4.06
C ALA A 50 -1.44 0.85 4.95
N LEU A 51 -1.05 1.86 5.73
CA LEU A 51 -1.97 2.65 6.54
C LEU A 51 -3.05 3.34 5.70
N ALA A 52 -2.67 3.96 4.57
CA ALA A 52 -3.61 4.63 3.68
C ALA A 52 -4.66 3.66 3.11
N TYR A 53 -4.26 2.44 2.75
CA TYR A 53 -5.19 1.40 2.28
C TYR A 53 -6.09 0.86 3.40
N VAL A 54 -5.57 0.69 4.62
CA VAL A 54 -6.39 0.32 5.80
C VAL A 54 -7.43 1.40 6.11
N VAL A 55 -7.03 2.67 6.06
CA VAL A 55 -7.94 3.80 6.24
C VAL A 55 -8.98 3.85 5.12
N ALA A 56 -8.59 3.67 3.85
CA ALA A 56 -9.53 3.58 2.74
C ALA A 56 -10.55 2.45 2.92
N PHE A 57 -10.11 1.27 3.40
CA PHE A 57 -10.98 0.16 3.73
C PHE A 57 -11.96 0.50 4.87
N ALA A 58 -11.47 1.12 5.96
CA ALA A 58 -12.32 1.56 7.07
C ALA A 58 -13.34 2.64 6.67
N LEU A 59 -12.96 3.55 5.76
CA LEU A 59 -13.86 4.56 5.21
C LEU A 59 -14.98 3.92 4.36
N LEU A 60 -14.65 2.87 3.59
CA LEU A 60 -15.66 2.11 2.83
C LEU A 60 -16.62 1.34 3.75
N LEU A 61 -16.15 0.86 4.91
CA LEU A 61 -16.99 0.20 5.92
C LEU A 61 -17.97 1.15 6.60
N THR A 62 -17.54 2.38 6.87
CA THR A 62 -18.33 3.38 7.62
C THR A 62 -19.32 4.16 6.75
N SER A 63 -19.47 3.79 5.46
CA SER A 63 -20.37 4.45 4.50
C SER A 63 -20.13 5.97 4.36
N LEU A 64 -18.92 6.43 4.67
CA LEU A 64 -18.47 7.79 4.44
C LEU A 64 -18.41 8.09 2.93
N PRO A 65 -18.40 9.37 2.51
CA PRO A 65 -18.44 9.75 1.11
C PRO A 65 -17.36 9.03 0.29
N LEU A 66 -17.81 8.30 -0.74
CA LEU A 66 -17.00 7.43 -1.59
C LEU A 66 -15.73 8.14 -2.12
N TRP A 67 -15.84 9.44 -2.43
CA TRP A 67 -14.75 10.26 -2.90
C TRP A 67 -13.55 10.34 -1.94
N VAL A 68 -13.79 10.31 -0.63
CA VAL A 68 -12.72 10.35 0.38
C VAL A 68 -11.99 9.01 0.43
N ALA A 69 -12.72 7.89 0.35
CA ALA A 69 -12.12 6.57 0.26
C ALA A 69 -11.26 6.41 -1.02
N ILE A 70 -11.75 6.94 -2.15
CA ILE A 70 -11.01 6.97 -3.41
C ILE A 70 -9.74 7.81 -3.26
N ALA A 71 -9.82 9.01 -2.68
CA ALA A 71 -8.66 9.86 -2.45
C ALA A 71 -7.60 9.16 -1.59
N CYS A 72 -8.01 8.50 -0.49
CA CYS A 72 -7.10 7.71 0.34
C CYS A 72 -6.46 6.55 -0.42
N ALA A 73 -7.22 5.85 -1.27
CA ALA A 73 -6.69 4.79 -2.12
C ALA A 73 -5.63 5.31 -3.10
N PHE A 74 -5.85 6.49 -3.70
CA PHE A 74 -4.85 7.12 -4.56
C PHE A 74 -3.59 7.50 -3.78
N VAL A 75 -3.73 8.05 -2.57
CA VAL A 75 -2.57 8.34 -1.72
C VAL A 75 -1.78 7.06 -1.44
N GLY A 76 -2.45 5.96 -1.13
CA GLY A 76 -1.83 4.64 -0.96
C GLY A 76 -1.11 4.15 -2.23
N LEU A 77 -1.69 4.41 -3.41
CA LEU A 77 -1.09 4.07 -4.70
C LEU A 77 0.19 4.87 -4.96
N PHE A 78 0.16 6.19 -4.77
CA PHE A 78 1.33 7.03 -4.99
C PHE A 78 2.44 6.74 -3.97
N THR A 79 2.09 6.49 -2.71
CA THR A 79 3.08 6.13 -1.69
C THR A 79 3.70 4.76 -1.92
N SER A 80 2.91 3.75 -2.35
CA SER A 80 3.46 2.44 -2.73
C SER A 80 4.36 2.51 -3.97
N ALA A 81 4.01 3.33 -4.96
CA ALA A 81 4.87 3.61 -6.11
C ALA A 81 6.18 4.30 -5.69
N GLY A 82 6.12 5.30 -4.80
CA GLY A 82 7.32 5.92 -4.21
C GLY A 82 8.19 4.92 -3.45
N GLY A 83 7.56 4.01 -2.69
CA GLY A 83 8.24 2.91 -2.00
C GLY A 83 8.92 1.94 -2.96
N TYR A 84 8.28 1.61 -4.08
CA TYR A 84 8.85 0.76 -5.12
C TYR A 84 10.08 1.39 -5.78
N VAL A 85 10.02 2.68 -6.12
CA VAL A 85 11.17 3.43 -6.65
C VAL A 85 12.29 3.48 -5.62
N ALA A 86 11.97 3.81 -4.35
CA ALA A 86 12.95 3.85 -3.27
C ALA A 86 13.57 2.48 -2.93
N ALA A 87 12.88 1.39 -3.28
CA ALA A 87 13.38 0.02 -3.17
C ALA A 87 14.21 -0.43 -4.38
N GLY A 88 14.48 0.45 -5.34
CA GLY A 88 15.29 0.19 -6.53
C GLY A 88 14.53 -0.40 -7.72
N GLY A 89 13.21 -0.43 -7.67
CA GLY A 89 12.37 -1.01 -8.72
C GLY A 89 12.39 -0.29 -10.08
N ALA A 90 12.87 0.97 -10.11
CA ALA A 90 12.93 1.80 -11.32
C ALA A 90 14.32 1.83 -12.00
N SER A 91 15.31 1.12 -11.46
CA SER A 91 16.69 1.10 -11.98
C SER A 91 17.04 -0.19 -12.76
N LYS A 92 16.04 -0.83 -13.37
CA LYS A 92 16.25 -1.98 -14.26
C LYS A 92 16.13 -1.58 -15.72
#